data_AF-A0A383AQF7-F1
#
_entry.id   AF-A0A383AQF7-F1
#
_cell.length_a   1.000
_cell.length_b   1.000
_cell.length_c   1.000
_cell.angle_alpha   90.00
_cell.angle_beta   90.00
_cell.angle_gamma   90.00
#
_symmetry.space_group_name_H-M   'P 1'
#
loop_
_entity.id
_entity.type
_entity.pdbx_description
1 polymer ?
#
loop_
_entity_poly.entity_id
_entity_poly.type
_entity_poly.pdbx_seq_one_letter_code
_entity_poly.pdbx_strand_id
1 'polypeptide(L)'
;TEPQTVIDSAMDSMAVHVQAMLDFHRQGIPTIDYGNNIRQMALEKGVQDAFDFPGFVPACIRPLFCRGYGPFRWAALSGDPEDIYRTDEKVRELIPGDSHLHNWLEMARQRIQFQGLPARICWVGLADRARLGVAFNDMVCSGELKAPVVIGRDHLDSGSVASPNRETEGMLDGTDAVSDWPLLNALLNTAAGATWVSIHHGGGVGIGFAQHAGMVIVCDGTPDAEKRLRRVLRNDPGSGVMRHADAGYE
;
A
#
# COMPACT_ATOMS: atom_id res chain seq x y z
N THR A 1 26.03 3.29 -23.72
CA THR A 1 26.99 4.35 -24.09
C THR A 1 26.31 5.67 -24.38
N GLU A 2 25.09 5.66 -24.95
CA GLU A 2 24.29 6.88 -25.20
C GLU A 2 22.98 6.89 -24.39
N PRO A 3 23.01 7.28 -23.11
CA PRO A 3 21.84 7.18 -22.24
C PRO A 3 20.65 8.04 -22.71
N GLN A 4 20.90 9.22 -23.25
CA GLN A 4 19.82 10.10 -23.74
C GLN A 4 19.09 9.49 -24.93
N THR A 5 19.83 8.95 -25.90
CA THR A 5 19.26 8.22 -27.05
C THR A 5 18.39 7.05 -26.59
N VAL A 6 18.82 6.32 -25.55
CA VAL A 6 18.06 5.20 -24.99
C VAL A 6 16.76 5.68 -24.34
N ILE A 7 16.81 6.77 -23.55
CA ILE A 7 15.62 7.37 -22.91
C ILE A 7 14.62 7.80 -23.98
N ASP A 8 15.07 8.55 -24.97
CA ASP A 8 14.21 9.04 -26.04
C ASP A 8 13.55 7.89 -26.82
N SER A 9 14.33 6.88 -27.21
CA SER A 9 13.82 5.72 -27.94
C SER A 9 12.83 4.88 -27.11
N ALA A 10 13.06 4.78 -25.80
CA ALA A 10 12.16 4.08 -24.89
C ALA A 10 10.83 4.83 -24.74
N MET A 11 10.87 6.15 -24.57
CA MET A 11 9.68 6.99 -24.46
C MET A 11 8.89 7.01 -25.78
N ASP A 12 9.55 7.05 -26.94
CA ASP A 12 8.89 6.93 -28.25
C ASP A 12 8.13 5.58 -28.36
N SER A 13 8.73 4.50 -27.86
CA SER A 13 8.07 3.19 -27.81
C SER A 13 6.89 3.15 -26.84
N MET A 14 6.99 3.86 -25.70
CA MET A 14 5.88 3.99 -24.75
C MET A 14 4.71 4.77 -25.35
N ALA A 15 4.97 5.81 -26.15
CA ALA A 15 3.93 6.56 -26.85
C ALA A 15 3.12 5.64 -27.79
N VAL A 16 3.80 4.80 -28.57
CA VAL A 16 3.15 3.80 -29.44
C VAL A 16 2.33 2.80 -28.61
N HIS A 17 2.88 2.32 -27.49
CA HIS A 17 2.18 1.40 -26.60
C HIS A 17 0.90 2.02 -26.01
N VAL A 18 0.98 3.26 -25.51
CA VAL A 18 -0.18 3.97 -24.95
C VAL A 18 -1.22 4.27 -26.04
N GLN A 19 -0.80 4.55 -27.28
CA GLN A 19 -1.75 4.70 -28.39
C GLN A 19 -2.57 3.43 -28.61
N ALA A 20 -1.94 2.25 -28.54
CA ALA A 20 -2.66 0.97 -28.64
C ALA A 20 -3.61 0.73 -27.45
N MET A 21 -3.21 1.13 -26.24
CA MET A 21 -4.10 1.10 -25.07
C MET A 21 -5.32 2.00 -25.26
N LEU A 22 -5.13 3.22 -25.81
CA LEU A 22 -6.21 4.15 -26.15
C LEU A 22 -7.14 3.55 -27.22
N ASP A 23 -6.60 2.85 -28.21
CA ASP A 23 -7.42 2.21 -29.25
C ASP A 23 -8.33 1.13 -28.66
N PHE A 24 -7.88 0.37 -27.66
CA PHE A 24 -8.74 -0.55 -26.91
C PHE A 24 -9.75 0.20 -26.03
N HIS A 25 -9.32 1.27 -25.35
CA HIS A 25 -10.22 2.10 -24.54
C HIS A 25 -11.38 2.68 -25.37
N ARG A 26 -11.10 3.19 -26.58
CA ARG A 26 -12.10 3.70 -27.53
C ARG A 26 -13.06 2.62 -28.05
N GLN A 27 -12.65 1.36 -28.02
CA GLN A 27 -13.53 0.21 -28.30
C GLN A 27 -14.42 -0.18 -27.11
N GLY A 28 -14.35 0.55 -25.99
CA GLY A 28 -15.12 0.27 -24.78
C GLY A 28 -14.50 -0.81 -23.89
N ILE A 29 -13.24 -1.20 -24.13
CA ILE A 29 -12.55 -2.19 -23.27
C ILE A 29 -12.03 -1.47 -22.02
N PRO A 30 -12.34 -1.96 -20.80
CA PRO A 30 -11.78 -1.42 -19.57
C PRO A 30 -10.25 -1.41 -19.62
N THR A 31 -9.69 -0.21 -19.60
CA THR A 31 -8.25 0.04 -19.70
C THR A 31 -7.86 0.93 -18.54
N ILE A 32 -6.78 0.59 -17.85
CA ILE A 32 -6.31 1.29 -16.65
C ILE A 32 -4.79 1.41 -16.67
N ASP A 33 -4.27 2.50 -16.12
CA ASP A 33 -2.86 2.61 -15.76
C ASP A 33 -2.63 1.94 -14.41
N TYR A 34 -1.60 1.10 -14.34
CA TYR A 34 -1.26 0.33 -13.15
C TYR A 34 -0.05 0.88 -12.40
N GLY A 35 0.09 2.21 -12.37
CA GLY A 35 0.95 2.93 -11.45
C GLY A 35 2.43 2.94 -11.82
N ASN A 36 2.75 2.89 -13.11
CA ASN A 36 4.12 2.93 -13.64
C ASN A 36 4.45 4.24 -14.39
N ASN A 37 3.53 5.20 -14.41
CA ASN A 37 3.67 6.51 -15.06
C ASN A 37 3.78 6.46 -16.60
N ILE A 38 3.36 5.38 -17.25
CA ILE A 38 3.49 5.24 -18.72
C ILE A 38 2.68 6.30 -19.48
N ARG A 39 1.51 6.71 -18.96
CA ARG A 39 0.68 7.78 -19.55
C ARG A 39 1.43 9.11 -19.61
N GLN A 40 2.16 9.46 -18.55
CA GLN A 40 2.97 10.67 -18.50
C GLN A 40 4.09 10.66 -19.54
N MET A 41 4.79 9.52 -19.68
CA MET A 41 5.86 9.39 -20.67
C MET A 41 5.34 9.51 -22.11
N ALA A 42 4.13 8.97 -22.38
CA ALA A 42 3.48 9.13 -23.67
C ALA A 42 3.01 10.57 -23.92
N LEU A 43 2.48 11.25 -22.90
CA LEU A 43 2.09 12.66 -22.97
C LEU A 43 3.28 13.54 -23.34
N GLU A 44 4.44 13.33 -22.71
CA GLU A 44 5.69 14.06 -22.99
C GLU A 44 6.19 13.84 -24.43
N LYS A 45 5.82 12.73 -25.06
CA LYS A 45 6.09 12.42 -26.47
C LYS A 45 4.95 12.80 -27.42
N GLY A 46 3.96 13.55 -26.93
CA GLY A 46 2.95 14.19 -27.76
C GLY A 46 1.61 13.47 -27.86
N VAL A 47 1.40 12.35 -27.16
CA VAL A 47 0.08 11.69 -27.07
C VAL A 47 -0.82 12.51 -26.15
N GLN A 48 -1.54 13.48 -26.71
CA GLN A 48 -2.28 14.50 -25.95
C GLN A 48 -3.40 13.92 -25.08
N ASP A 49 -3.94 12.79 -25.48
CA ASP A 49 -5.04 12.07 -24.84
C ASP A 49 -4.55 10.86 -24.02
N ALA A 50 -3.27 10.81 -23.66
CA ALA A 50 -2.68 9.71 -22.90
C ALA A 50 -3.37 9.44 -21.55
N PHE A 51 -4.08 10.42 -21.00
CA PHE A 51 -4.81 10.33 -19.72
C PHE A 51 -6.31 10.04 -19.88
N ASP A 52 -6.81 9.75 -21.08
CA ASP A 52 -8.22 9.42 -21.30
C ASP A 52 -8.66 8.13 -20.58
N PHE A 53 -7.73 7.22 -20.27
CA PHE A 53 -7.97 6.10 -19.37
C PHE A 53 -7.40 6.35 -17.96
N PRO A 54 -8.13 5.96 -16.89
CA PRO A 54 -7.79 6.33 -15.53
C PRO A 54 -6.68 5.46 -14.92
N GLY A 55 -6.07 5.96 -13.84
CA GLY A 55 -5.28 5.12 -12.94
C GLY A 55 -6.14 4.13 -12.16
N PHE A 56 -5.55 3.01 -11.77
CA PHE A 56 -6.25 1.97 -11.02
C PHE A 56 -6.76 2.44 -9.65
N VAL A 57 -6.14 3.46 -9.04
CA VAL A 57 -6.57 3.96 -7.73
C VAL A 57 -7.88 4.71 -7.79
N PRO A 58 -8.04 5.78 -8.59
CA PRO A 58 -9.35 6.42 -8.77
C PRO A 58 -10.40 5.44 -9.32
N ALA A 59 -10.02 4.49 -10.18
CA ALA A 59 -10.96 3.56 -10.78
C ALA A 59 -11.47 2.46 -9.82
N CYS A 60 -10.61 1.94 -8.93
CA CYS A 60 -10.92 0.70 -8.20
C CYS A 60 -10.58 0.74 -6.69
N ILE A 61 -9.51 1.42 -6.29
CA ILE A 61 -8.91 1.24 -4.94
C ILE A 61 -9.34 2.31 -3.95
N ARG A 62 -9.64 3.53 -4.39
CA ARG A 62 -9.90 4.66 -3.49
C ARG A 62 -10.99 4.41 -2.43
N PRO A 63 -12.11 3.70 -2.71
CA PRO A 63 -13.09 3.36 -1.66
C PRO A 63 -12.53 2.49 -0.53
N LEU A 64 -11.46 1.72 -0.79
CA LEU A 64 -10.73 0.99 0.24
C LEU A 64 -9.89 1.97 1.09
N PHE A 65 -9.19 2.89 0.44
CA PHE A 65 -8.38 3.91 1.14
C PHE A 65 -9.20 4.83 2.05
N CYS A 66 -10.42 5.17 1.66
CA CYS A 66 -11.33 5.97 2.49
C CYS A 66 -11.64 5.29 3.84
N ARG A 67 -11.51 3.96 3.92
CA ARG A 67 -11.69 3.16 5.15
C ARG A 67 -10.36 2.74 5.79
N GLY A 68 -9.24 3.30 5.34
CA GLY A 68 -7.89 2.98 5.79
C GLY A 68 -7.40 1.59 5.39
N TYR A 69 -8.09 0.90 4.47
CA TYR A 69 -7.59 -0.35 3.91
C TYR A 69 -6.36 -0.07 3.06
N GLY A 70 -5.42 -1.01 3.07
CA GLY A 70 -4.19 -0.91 2.30
C GLY A 70 -3.35 -2.17 2.46
N PRO A 71 -2.15 -2.23 1.85
CA PRO A 71 -1.32 -3.43 1.74
C PRO A 71 -0.57 -3.76 3.05
N PHE A 72 -1.33 -3.90 4.14
CA PHE A 72 -0.87 -4.35 5.44
C PHE A 72 -0.28 -5.75 5.36
N ARG A 73 0.91 -5.93 5.94
CA ARG A 73 1.68 -7.16 5.83
C ARG A 73 2.47 -7.44 7.09
N TRP A 74 2.84 -8.70 7.27
CA TRP A 74 3.75 -9.11 8.32
C TRP A 74 4.69 -10.22 7.86
N ALA A 75 5.81 -10.38 8.55
CA ALA A 75 6.78 -11.44 8.31
C ALA A 75 7.26 -12.07 9.62
N ALA A 76 7.37 -13.40 9.63
CA ALA A 76 7.81 -14.17 10.78
C ALA A 76 9.34 -14.19 10.85
N LEU A 77 9.93 -13.59 11.90
CA LEU A 77 11.40 -13.55 12.04
C LEU A 77 12.01 -14.90 12.43
N SER A 78 11.18 -15.88 12.79
CA SER A 78 11.60 -17.27 13.01
C SER A 78 12.08 -17.94 11.73
N GLY A 79 11.64 -17.46 10.56
CA GLY A 79 11.80 -18.17 9.28
C GLY A 79 10.86 -19.37 9.12
N ASP A 80 9.98 -19.63 10.08
CA ASP A 80 9.13 -20.81 10.10
C ASP A 80 7.74 -20.50 9.50
N PRO A 81 7.30 -21.23 8.45
CA PRO A 81 6.02 -20.96 7.78
C PRO A 81 4.80 -21.19 8.68
N GLU A 82 4.92 -22.02 9.73
CA GLU A 82 3.81 -22.27 10.65
C GLU A 82 3.41 -21.01 11.43
N ASP A 83 4.33 -20.07 11.67
CA ASP A 83 3.98 -18.79 12.29
C ASP A 83 3.04 -17.97 11.39
N ILE A 84 3.21 -18.06 10.07
CA ILE A 84 2.28 -17.43 9.10
C ILE A 84 0.94 -18.15 9.08
N TYR A 85 0.90 -19.48 9.11
CA TYR A 85 -0.37 -20.21 9.13
C TYR A 85 -1.16 -19.96 10.41
N ARG A 86 -0.50 -19.85 11.56
CA ARG A 86 -1.14 -19.47 12.84
C ARG A 86 -1.69 -18.05 12.80
N THR A 87 -0.95 -17.11 12.22
CA THR A 87 -1.46 -15.74 12.05
C THR A 87 -2.62 -15.68 11.05
N ASP A 88 -2.61 -16.48 9.97
CA ASP A 88 -3.75 -16.60 9.05
C ASP A 88 -5.02 -17.08 9.79
N GLU A 89 -4.89 -18.07 10.67
CA GLU A 89 -6.00 -18.56 11.51
C GLU A 89 -6.48 -17.49 12.50
N LYS A 90 -5.57 -16.80 13.18
CA LYS A 90 -5.90 -15.70 14.10
C LYS A 90 -6.65 -14.57 13.41
N VAL A 91 -6.28 -14.23 12.17
CA VAL A 91 -6.99 -13.20 11.39
C VAL A 91 -8.44 -13.62 11.12
N ARG A 92 -8.68 -14.90 10.76
CA ARG A 92 -10.04 -15.42 10.53
C ARG A 92 -10.89 -15.37 11.78
N GLU A 93 -10.30 -15.69 12.93
CA GLU A 93 -10.97 -15.64 14.24
C GLU A 93 -11.38 -14.21 14.60
N LEU A 94 -10.50 -13.23 14.39
CA LEU A 94 -10.72 -11.84 14.79
C LEU A 94 -11.63 -11.05 13.85
N ILE A 95 -11.73 -11.48 12.59
CA ILE A 95 -12.58 -10.87 11.57
C ILE A 95 -13.55 -11.94 11.04
N PRO A 96 -14.50 -12.39 11.89
CA PRO A 96 -15.50 -13.36 11.47
C PRO A 96 -16.49 -12.69 10.51
N GLY A 97 -16.89 -13.41 9.46
CA GLY A 97 -17.93 -12.96 8.52
C GLY A 97 -17.42 -12.25 7.26
N ASP A 98 -16.12 -11.95 7.15
CA ASP A 98 -15.54 -11.45 5.89
C ASP A 98 -15.13 -12.64 4.99
N SER A 99 -16.08 -13.12 4.19
CA SER A 99 -15.86 -14.24 3.28
C SER A 99 -14.79 -13.97 2.22
N HIS A 100 -14.64 -12.72 1.79
CA HIS A 100 -13.63 -12.33 0.81
C HIS A 100 -12.23 -12.43 1.42
N LEU A 101 -12.03 -11.88 2.63
CA LEU A 101 -10.78 -11.99 3.37
C LEU A 101 -10.42 -13.45 3.66
N HIS A 102 -11.41 -14.26 4.03
CA HIS A 102 -11.20 -15.69 4.32
C HIS A 102 -10.78 -16.46 3.05
N ASN A 103 -11.42 -16.20 1.92
CA ASN A 103 -11.01 -16.75 0.64
C ASN A 103 -9.60 -16.26 0.23
N TRP A 104 -9.29 -14.99 0.45
CA TRP A 104 -7.95 -14.45 0.21
C TRP A 104 -6.87 -15.23 0.96
N LEU A 105 -7.03 -15.44 2.27
CA LEU A 105 -6.06 -16.20 3.06
C LEU A 105 -5.94 -17.66 2.61
N GLU A 106 -7.04 -18.27 2.19
CA GLU A 106 -7.04 -19.65 1.66
C GLU A 106 -6.25 -19.74 0.37
N MET A 107 -6.57 -18.87 -0.60
CA MET A 107 -5.85 -18.81 -1.87
C MET A 107 -4.38 -18.47 -1.65
N ALA A 108 -4.07 -17.54 -0.75
CA ALA A 108 -2.71 -17.16 -0.44
C ALA A 108 -1.90 -18.34 0.10
N ARG A 109 -2.50 -19.20 0.94
CA ARG A 109 -1.86 -20.45 1.40
C ARG A 109 -1.67 -21.46 0.27
N GLN A 110 -2.65 -21.62 -0.62
CA GLN A 110 -2.61 -22.62 -1.69
C GLN A 110 -1.75 -22.22 -2.89
N ARG A 111 -1.62 -20.91 -3.15
CA ARG A 111 -1.12 -20.39 -4.44
C ARG A 111 0.13 -19.53 -4.32
N ILE A 112 0.49 -19.05 -3.12
CA ILE A 112 1.68 -18.21 -2.91
C ILE A 112 2.75 -19.02 -2.19
N GLN A 113 3.87 -19.23 -2.87
CA GLN A 113 5.09 -19.79 -2.28
C GLN A 113 5.84 -18.70 -1.53
N PHE A 114 6.33 -18.99 -0.32
CA PHE A 114 7.12 -18.04 0.44
C PHE A 114 8.48 -17.78 -0.23
N GLN A 115 9.02 -16.57 -0.03
CA GLN A 115 10.33 -16.14 -0.51
C GLN A 115 11.10 -15.49 0.64
N GLY A 116 12.24 -16.07 1.03
CA GLY A 116 12.97 -15.61 2.22
C GLY A 116 12.20 -15.92 3.51
N LEU A 117 12.06 -14.93 4.40
CA LEU A 117 11.22 -15.07 5.59
C LEU A 117 9.75 -15.27 5.16
N PRO A 118 9.03 -16.27 5.72
CA PRO A 118 7.60 -16.40 5.50
C PRO A 118 6.88 -15.10 5.87
N ALA A 119 6.08 -14.61 4.94
CA ALA A 119 5.37 -13.34 5.07
C ALA A 119 3.97 -13.43 4.46
N ARG A 120 3.06 -12.62 4.99
CA ARG A 120 1.68 -12.52 4.51
C ARG A 120 1.32 -11.08 4.24
N ILE A 121 0.69 -10.87 3.09
CA ILE A 121 -0.04 -9.66 2.74
C ILE A 121 -1.52 -9.90 2.97
N CYS A 122 -2.21 -8.99 3.64
CA CYS A 122 -3.64 -9.06 3.88
C CYS A 122 -4.18 -7.64 4.03
N TRP A 123 -5.06 -7.22 3.12
CA TRP A 123 -5.58 -5.86 3.16
C TRP A 123 -6.59 -5.70 4.30
N VAL A 124 -6.25 -4.85 5.26
CA VAL A 124 -7.08 -4.57 6.44
C VAL A 124 -7.12 -3.07 6.73
N GLY A 125 -8.28 -2.61 7.21
CA GLY A 125 -8.59 -1.20 7.43
C GLY A 125 -8.27 -0.68 8.83
N LEU A 126 -8.65 0.58 9.07
CA LEU A 126 -8.48 1.29 10.35
C LEU A 126 -9.12 0.54 11.54
N ALA A 127 -10.20 -0.21 11.30
CA ALA A 127 -10.90 -0.95 12.34
C ALA A 127 -10.05 -2.10 12.93
N ASP A 128 -9.19 -2.71 12.12
CA ASP A 128 -8.63 -4.03 12.44
C ASP A 128 -7.10 -4.07 12.57
N ARG A 129 -6.35 -3.15 11.95
CA ARG A 129 -4.86 -3.19 12.01
C ARG A 129 -4.32 -3.26 13.44
N ALA A 130 -4.82 -2.42 14.34
CA ALA A 130 -4.39 -2.43 15.75
C ALA A 130 -4.83 -3.69 16.50
N ARG A 131 -6.03 -4.23 16.22
CA ARG A 131 -6.53 -5.46 16.83
C ARG A 131 -5.64 -6.65 16.47
N LEU A 132 -5.30 -6.77 15.18
CA LEU A 132 -4.42 -7.81 14.68
C LEU A 132 -3.00 -7.69 15.25
N GLY A 133 -2.42 -6.47 15.26
CA GLY A 133 -1.06 -6.30 15.78
C GLY A 133 -0.93 -6.62 17.26
N VAL A 134 -1.92 -6.24 18.09
CA VAL A 134 -1.96 -6.64 19.50
C VAL A 134 -2.09 -8.16 19.64
N ALA A 135 -2.99 -8.80 18.89
CA ALA A 135 -3.15 -10.25 18.95
C ALA A 135 -1.88 -11.00 18.53
N PHE A 136 -1.19 -10.55 17.49
CA PHE A 136 0.10 -11.14 17.10
C PHE A 136 1.16 -10.97 18.19
N ASN A 137 1.20 -9.82 18.86
CA ASN A 137 2.09 -9.61 20.01
C ASN A 137 1.76 -10.56 21.17
N ASP A 138 0.48 -10.80 21.46
CA ASP A 138 0.05 -11.76 22.49
C ASP A 138 0.43 -13.21 22.11
N MET A 139 0.33 -13.56 20.83
CA MET A 139 0.78 -14.87 20.33
C MET A 139 2.31 -15.04 20.44
N VAL A 140 3.10 -13.97 20.25
CA VAL A 140 4.55 -13.99 20.54
C VAL A 140 4.81 -14.14 22.05
N CYS A 141 4.10 -13.39 22.88
CA CYS A 141 4.23 -13.42 24.34
C CYS A 141 3.95 -14.81 24.94
N SER A 142 2.92 -15.49 24.42
CA SER A 142 2.52 -16.83 24.85
C SER A 142 3.35 -17.96 24.26
N GLY A 143 4.22 -17.68 23.29
CA GLY A 143 4.98 -18.69 22.55
C GLY A 143 4.17 -19.46 21.51
N GLU A 144 2.95 -19.02 21.19
CA GLU A 144 2.19 -19.55 20.06
C GLU A 144 2.92 -19.24 18.74
N LEU A 145 3.57 -18.08 18.62
CA LEU A 145 4.52 -17.79 17.56
C LEU A 145 5.95 -18.02 18.06
N LYS A 146 6.79 -18.64 17.21
CA LYS A 146 8.13 -19.12 17.61
C LYS A 146 9.13 -17.99 17.84
N ALA A 147 8.91 -16.82 17.24
CA ALA A 147 9.76 -15.65 17.36
C ALA A 147 8.94 -14.36 17.15
N PRO A 148 9.52 -13.18 17.41
CA PRO A 148 8.90 -11.90 17.05
C PRO A 148 8.49 -11.81 15.57
N VAL A 149 7.45 -11.01 15.31
CA VAL A 149 6.93 -10.75 13.98
C VAL A 149 7.11 -9.27 13.65
N VAL A 150 7.50 -8.94 12.42
CA VAL A 150 7.49 -7.56 11.93
C VAL A 150 6.19 -7.28 11.21
N ILE A 151 5.54 -6.15 11.53
CA ILE A 151 4.34 -5.65 10.86
C ILE A 151 4.69 -4.38 10.10
N GLY A 152 4.34 -4.32 8.83
CA GLY A 152 4.53 -3.13 8.00
C GLY A 152 3.55 -3.07 6.85
N ARG A 153 3.94 -2.34 5.81
CA ARG A 153 3.16 -2.16 4.57
C ARG A 153 4.05 -1.65 3.45
N ASP A 154 3.48 -1.56 2.26
CA ASP A 154 4.04 -0.71 1.20
C ASP A 154 3.96 0.78 1.61
N HIS A 155 4.70 1.63 0.91
CA HIS A 155 4.51 3.07 0.95
C HIS A 155 3.24 3.52 0.20
N LEU A 156 2.71 2.68 -0.70
CA LEU A 156 1.35 2.79 -1.22
C LEU A 156 0.36 2.41 -0.12
N ASP A 157 -0.25 3.40 0.52
CA ASP A 157 -1.35 3.22 1.46
C ASP A 157 -2.15 4.53 1.59
N SER A 158 -3.36 4.43 2.12
CA SER A 158 -4.34 5.51 2.23
C SER A 158 -3.80 6.85 2.73
N GLY A 159 -2.85 6.87 3.66
CA GLY A 159 -2.34 8.09 4.28
C GLY A 159 -0.88 8.43 4.01
N SER A 160 -0.19 7.63 3.20
CA SER A 160 1.27 7.63 3.20
C SER A 160 1.90 7.99 1.86
N VAL A 161 1.14 8.49 0.89
CA VAL A 161 1.65 8.85 -0.44
C VAL A 161 0.91 10.03 -1.03
N ALA A 162 1.66 10.91 -1.69
CA ALA A 162 1.18 11.87 -2.66
C ALA A 162 1.81 11.52 -4.02
N SER A 163 0.98 11.16 -5.00
CA SER A 163 1.39 10.81 -6.36
C SER A 163 0.25 11.11 -7.34
N PRO A 164 0.28 12.28 -8.02
CA PRO A 164 -0.82 12.74 -8.88
C PRO A 164 -1.13 11.85 -10.08
N ASN A 165 -0.17 11.02 -10.51
CA ASN A 165 -0.37 10.09 -11.63
C ASN A 165 -0.71 8.67 -11.17
N ARG A 166 -0.98 8.48 -9.86
CA ARG A 166 -1.24 7.17 -9.25
C ARG A 166 -2.20 7.26 -8.07
N GLU A 167 -1.73 7.24 -6.81
CA GLU A 167 -2.61 7.10 -5.64
C GLU A 167 -3.51 8.29 -5.39
N THR A 168 -3.04 9.49 -5.70
CA THR A 168 -3.76 10.74 -5.46
C THR A 168 -4.26 11.36 -6.76
N GLU A 169 -4.36 10.59 -7.85
CA GLU A 169 -4.88 11.03 -9.14
C GLU A 169 -6.38 11.36 -9.08
N GLY A 170 -6.75 12.59 -9.38
CA GLY A 170 -8.14 13.05 -9.37
C GLY A 170 -8.76 12.97 -7.98
N MET A 171 -8.14 13.60 -6.99
CA MET A 171 -8.81 13.84 -5.70
C MET A 171 -10.05 14.70 -5.91
N LEU A 172 -11.12 14.49 -5.13
CA LEU A 172 -12.40 15.20 -5.34
C LEU A 172 -12.26 16.73 -5.22
N ASP A 173 -11.35 17.19 -4.38
CA ASP A 173 -11.05 18.60 -4.12
C ASP A 173 -9.84 19.14 -4.89
N GLY A 174 -9.25 18.32 -5.78
CA GLY A 174 -8.06 18.69 -6.58
C GLY A 174 -6.75 18.75 -5.79
N THR A 175 -6.67 18.17 -4.59
CA THR A 175 -5.46 18.15 -3.76
C THR A 175 -4.42 17.08 -4.14
N ASP A 176 -4.43 16.64 -5.40
CA ASP A 176 -3.60 15.56 -5.94
C ASP A 176 -2.12 15.67 -5.57
N ALA A 177 -1.57 16.89 -5.66
CA ALA A 177 -0.14 17.17 -5.47
C ALA A 177 0.24 17.57 -4.03
N VAL A 178 -0.70 17.65 -3.09
CA VAL A 178 -0.41 18.03 -1.70
C VAL A 178 0.38 16.93 -1.02
N SER A 179 1.67 17.18 -0.75
CA SER A 179 2.60 16.22 -0.18
C SER A 179 2.87 16.39 1.32
N ASP A 180 2.11 17.24 2.01
CA ASP A 180 2.18 17.35 3.47
C ASP A 180 1.77 16.04 4.16
N TRP A 181 0.77 15.35 3.62
CA TRP A 181 0.21 14.12 4.19
C TRP A 181 1.21 12.98 4.40
N PRO A 182 2.01 12.55 3.40
CA PRO A 182 3.03 11.53 3.62
C PRO A 182 4.11 11.97 4.63
N LEU A 183 4.46 13.26 4.69
CA LEU A 183 5.42 13.78 5.66
C LEU A 183 4.84 13.71 7.09
N LEU A 184 3.59 14.14 7.26
CA LEU A 184 2.86 14.02 8.53
C LEU A 184 2.68 12.56 8.95
N ASN A 185 2.41 11.64 8.02
CA ASN A 185 2.33 10.21 8.32
C ASN A 185 3.66 9.69 8.89
N ALA A 186 4.80 10.06 8.31
CA ALA A 186 6.11 9.68 8.84
C ALA A 186 6.37 10.26 10.24
N LEU A 187 6.12 11.56 10.43
CA LEU A 187 6.31 12.25 11.72
C LEU A 187 5.41 11.64 12.80
N LEU A 188 4.15 11.35 12.48
CA LEU A 188 3.19 10.75 13.39
C LEU A 188 3.57 9.31 13.75
N ASN A 189 4.02 8.49 12.79
CA ASN A 189 4.51 7.14 13.06
C ASN A 189 5.77 7.14 13.94
N THR A 190 6.66 8.12 13.72
CA THR A 190 7.84 8.34 14.58
C THR A 190 7.41 8.66 16.01
N ALA A 191 6.49 9.61 16.18
CA ALA A 191 5.98 9.99 17.50
C ALA A 191 5.18 8.87 18.18
N ALA A 192 4.45 8.06 17.42
CA ALA A 192 3.64 6.97 17.95
C ALA A 192 4.48 5.78 18.45
N GLY A 193 5.69 5.62 17.90
CA GLY A 193 6.67 4.61 18.30
C GLY A 193 6.78 3.43 17.33
N ALA A 194 6.72 3.66 16.02
CA ALA A 194 7.12 2.66 15.05
C ALA A 194 8.59 2.27 15.26
N THR A 195 8.98 1.04 14.93
CA THR A 195 10.37 0.57 15.11
C THR A 195 11.29 1.23 14.11
N TRP A 196 10.84 1.42 12.86
CA TRP A 196 11.50 2.32 11.90
C TRP A 196 10.49 3.00 10.99
N VAL A 197 10.89 4.17 10.50
CA VAL A 197 10.11 5.04 9.63
C VAL A 197 11.00 5.51 8.49
N SER A 198 10.43 5.66 7.30
CA SER A 198 11.14 6.10 6.10
C SER A 198 10.34 7.16 5.35
N ILE A 199 11.04 8.09 4.70
CA ILE A 199 10.49 9.05 3.75
C ILE A 199 11.28 8.91 2.47
N HIS A 200 10.60 8.58 1.37
CA HIS A 200 11.20 8.34 0.07
C HIS A 200 10.56 9.24 -1.00
N HIS A 201 11.27 9.37 -2.12
CA HIS A 201 10.84 10.15 -3.28
C HIS A 201 10.92 9.29 -4.55
N GLY A 202 9.91 9.40 -5.40
CA GLY A 202 9.87 8.84 -6.75
C GLY A 202 9.62 7.33 -6.85
N GLY A 203 9.23 6.65 -5.77
CA GLY A 203 8.92 5.24 -5.82
C GLY A 203 7.72 4.94 -6.73
N GLY A 204 7.88 3.94 -7.59
CA GLY A 204 6.85 3.49 -8.53
C GLY A 204 6.72 4.33 -9.79
N VAL A 205 6.54 5.65 -9.65
CA VAL A 205 6.28 6.56 -10.79
C VAL A 205 7.50 7.36 -11.25
N GLY A 206 8.65 7.21 -10.59
CA GLY A 206 9.90 7.88 -10.95
C GLY A 206 10.13 9.22 -10.25
N ILE A 207 11.37 9.71 -10.36
CA ILE A 207 11.83 10.96 -9.74
C ILE A 207 10.94 12.14 -10.16
N GLY A 208 10.41 12.87 -9.19
CA GLY A 208 9.59 14.07 -9.39
C GLY A 208 8.09 13.83 -9.26
N PHE A 209 7.64 12.57 -9.27
CA PHE A 209 6.21 12.24 -9.38
C PHE A 209 5.57 11.66 -8.11
N ALA A 210 6.34 11.43 -7.05
CA ALA A 210 5.79 10.95 -5.78
C ALA A 210 6.63 11.31 -4.56
N GLN A 211 5.96 11.59 -3.44
CA GLN A 211 6.54 11.61 -2.10
C GLN A 211 5.74 10.66 -1.20
N HIS A 212 6.43 9.79 -0.45
CA HIS A 212 5.73 8.76 0.32
C HIS A 212 6.51 8.24 1.53
N ALA A 213 5.78 7.75 2.52
CA ALA A 213 6.29 7.31 3.80
C ALA A 213 6.04 5.83 4.07
N GLY A 214 7.01 5.19 4.71
CA GLY A 214 6.95 3.81 5.15
C GLY A 214 7.04 3.72 6.66
N MET A 215 6.44 2.69 7.23
CA MET A 215 6.53 2.39 8.65
C MET A 215 6.59 0.88 8.83
N VAL A 216 7.32 0.45 9.86
CA VAL A 216 7.31 -0.93 10.34
C VAL A 216 7.41 -0.93 11.86
N ILE A 217 6.75 -1.88 12.49
CA ILE A 217 6.74 -2.07 13.94
C ILE A 217 6.91 -3.56 14.29
N VAL A 218 7.75 -3.83 15.28
CA VAL A 218 8.02 -5.19 15.79
C VAL A 218 7.00 -5.56 16.86
N CYS A 219 6.46 -6.77 16.75
CA CYS A 219 5.71 -7.46 17.80
C CYS A 219 6.68 -8.42 18.50
N ASP A 220 7.22 -8.02 19.65
CA ASP A 220 8.22 -8.78 20.41
C ASP A 220 7.64 -9.47 21.66
N GLY A 221 6.32 -9.40 21.86
CA GLY A 221 5.62 -9.99 22.99
C GLY A 221 5.67 -9.16 24.26
N THR A 222 6.29 -7.97 24.25
CA THR A 222 6.39 -7.13 25.45
C THR A 222 5.16 -6.24 25.64
N PRO A 223 4.82 -5.88 26.90
CA PRO A 223 3.79 -4.88 27.19
C PRO A 223 4.09 -3.50 26.60
N ASP A 224 5.37 -3.16 26.42
CA ASP A 224 5.75 -1.89 25.81
C ASP A 224 5.55 -1.88 24.29
N ALA A 225 5.78 -3.01 23.60
CA ALA A 225 5.39 -3.16 22.20
C ALA A 225 3.88 -3.05 22.01
N GLU A 226 3.08 -3.66 22.89
CA GLU A 226 1.62 -3.55 22.84
C GLU A 226 1.15 -2.08 22.84
N LYS A 227 1.69 -1.25 23.75
CA LYS A 227 1.37 0.19 23.80
C LYS A 227 1.73 0.92 22.51
N ARG A 228 2.86 0.59 21.89
CA ARG A 228 3.31 1.17 20.61
C ARG A 228 2.39 0.71 19.47
N LEU A 229 2.12 -0.59 19.37
CA LEU A 229 1.25 -1.20 18.36
C LEU A 229 -0.15 -0.56 18.35
N ARG A 230 -0.76 -0.38 19.53
CA ARG A 230 -2.07 0.28 19.64
C ARG A 230 -2.11 1.68 19.08
N ARG A 231 -1.06 2.49 19.29
CA ARG A 231 -0.98 3.86 18.76
C ARG A 231 -0.64 3.87 17.28
N VAL A 232 0.43 3.18 16.91
CA VAL A 232 0.99 3.17 15.57
C VAL A 232 -0.01 2.61 14.56
N LEU A 233 -0.58 1.43 14.83
CA LEU A 233 -1.52 0.76 13.92
C LEU A 233 -2.93 1.36 13.94
N ARG A 234 -3.18 2.36 14.79
CA ARG A 234 -4.37 3.22 14.75
C ARG A 234 -4.09 4.50 13.97
N ASN A 235 -2.97 5.15 14.26
CA ASN A 235 -2.59 6.44 13.67
C ASN A 235 -2.23 6.32 12.20
N ASP A 236 -1.54 5.25 11.80
CA ASP A 236 -1.10 5.04 10.42
C ASP A 236 -2.25 4.93 9.41
N PRO A 237 -3.19 3.98 9.52
CA PRO A 237 -4.40 3.98 8.68
C PRO A 237 -5.32 5.17 8.99
N GLY A 238 -5.26 5.70 10.22
CA GLY A 238 -6.06 6.84 10.65
C GLY A 238 -5.71 8.12 9.90
N SER A 239 -4.43 8.34 9.57
CA SER A 239 -4.01 9.47 8.75
C SER A 239 -4.54 9.37 7.33
N GLY A 240 -4.76 8.16 6.82
CA GLY A 240 -5.39 7.92 5.52
C GLY A 240 -6.87 8.24 5.50
N VAL A 241 -7.61 7.82 6.53
CA VAL A 241 -9.02 8.21 6.70
C VAL A 241 -9.15 9.72 6.87
N MET A 242 -8.28 10.34 7.69
CA MET A 242 -8.23 11.80 7.86
C MET A 242 -8.02 12.53 6.52
N ARG A 243 -7.01 12.12 5.73
CA ARG A 243 -6.70 12.73 4.43
C ARG A 243 -7.88 12.65 3.45
N HIS A 244 -8.54 11.49 3.36
CA HIS A 244 -9.64 11.32 2.41
C HIS A 244 -10.92 12.03 2.89
N ALA A 245 -11.17 12.08 4.20
CA ALA A 245 -12.26 12.88 4.75
C ALA A 245 -12.05 14.38 4.51
N ASP A 246 -10.81 14.87 4.65
CA ASP A 246 -10.44 16.26 4.33
C ASP A 246 -10.74 16.60 2.87
N ALA A 247 -10.44 15.67 1.96
CA ALA A 247 -10.74 15.79 0.54
C ALA A 247 -12.23 15.61 0.16
N GLY A 248 -13.12 15.43 1.14
CA GLY A 248 -14.58 15.40 0.94
C GLY A 248 -15.17 14.05 0.52
N TYR A 249 -14.47 12.93 0.72
CA TYR A 249 -15.05 11.60 0.50
C TYR A 249 -15.96 11.21 1.69
N GLU A 250 -17.23 10.91 1.41
CA GLU A 250 -18.25 10.48 2.39
C GLU A 250 -18.06 9.06 2.94
#